data_AF-A0A838HLN5-F1
#
_entry.id   AF-A0A838HLN5-F1
#
_cell.length_a   1.000
_cell.length_b   1.000
_cell.length_c   1.000
_cell.angle_alpha   90.00
_cell.angle_beta   90.00
_cell.angle_gamma   90.00
#
_symmetry.space_group_name_H-M   'P 1'
#
loop_
_entity.id
_entity.type
_entity.pdbx_description
1 polymer ?
#
loop_
_entity_poly.entity_id
_entity_poly.type
_entity_poly.pdbx_seq_one_letter_code
_entity_poly.pdbx_strand_id
1 'polypeptide(L)'
;VLGLVAEANGFVDAAAPWKLAREPERAADLDAALRSLIRALAVTAALLFPFMPEKMSELWSRLGAGEAAMPLLDDVVALEPAGQQVQAGGVLFPRPELSGV
;
A
#
# COMPACT_ATOMS: atom_id res chain seq x y z
N VAL A 1 4.93 -3.46 13.01
CA VAL A 1 4.03 -3.45 11.83
C VAL A 1 3.01 -2.33 11.88
N LEU A 2 2.11 -2.26 12.89
CA LEU A 2 1.12 -1.18 12.97
C LEU A 2 1.72 0.22 13.12
N GLY A 3 2.90 0.37 13.73
CA GLY A 3 3.65 1.63 13.73
C GLY A 3 3.99 2.14 12.34
N LEU A 4 4.43 1.25 11.43
CA LEU A 4 4.69 1.60 10.02
C LEU A 4 3.41 2.06 9.32
N VAL A 5 2.27 1.42 9.61
CA VAL A 5 0.97 1.84 9.06
C VAL A 5 0.58 3.23 9.54
N ALA A 6 0.79 3.53 10.81
CA ALA A 6 0.51 4.85 11.38
C ALA A 6 1.42 5.94 10.78
N GLU A 7 2.72 5.65 10.62
CA GLU A 7 3.67 6.54 9.98
C GLU A 7 3.33 6.77 8.50
N ALA A 8 2.97 5.72 7.76
CA ALA A 8 2.54 5.82 6.38
C ALA A 8 1.29 6.70 6.25
N ASN A 9 0.31 6.57 7.15
CA ASN A 9 -0.86 7.45 7.17
C ASN A 9 -0.47 8.91 7.45
N GLY A 10 0.40 9.15 8.44
CA GLY A 10 0.91 10.50 8.70
C GLY A 10 1.68 11.08 7.50
N PHE A 11 2.40 10.24 6.76
CA PHE A 11 3.07 10.62 5.53
C PHE A 11 2.08 10.98 4.41
N VAL A 12 0.96 10.27 4.26
CA VAL A 12 -0.10 10.63 3.32
C VAL A 12 -0.61 12.06 3.59
N ASP A 13 -0.86 12.38 4.85
CA ASP A 13 -1.34 13.71 5.26
C ASP A 13 -0.30 14.80 5.00
N ALA A 14 0.97 14.52 5.31
CA ALA A 14 2.08 15.46 5.10
C ALA A 14 2.38 15.68 3.61
N ALA A 15 2.41 14.61 2.81
CA ALA A 15 2.68 14.67 1.37
C ALA A 15 1.50 15.25 0.58
N ALA A 16 0.28 15.10 1.08
CA ALA A 16 -0.96 15.57 0.47
C ALA A 16 -1.02 15.30 -1.06
N PRO A 17 -0.93 14.03 -1.51
CA PRO A 17 -0.78 13.68 -2.92
C PRO A 17 -1.92 14.19 -3.81
N TRP A 18 -3.12 14.38 -3.25
CA TRP A 18 -4.27 14.98 -3.96
C TRP A 18 -4.06 16.45 -4.35
N LYS A 19 -3.18 17.18 -3.64
CA LYS A 19 -2.74 18.53 -4.02
C LYS A 19 -1.65 18.45 -5.07
N LEU A 20 -0.63 17.62 -4.86
CA LEU A 20 0.46 17.41 -5.82
C LEU A 20 -0.05 16.98 -7.19
N ALA A 21 -1.10 16.17 -7.26
CA ALA A 21 -1.75 15.76 -8.50
C ALA A 21 -2.35 16.91 -9.32
N ARG A 22 -2.51 18.10 -8.73
CA ARG A 22 -3.02 19.31 -9.41
C ARG A 22 -1.90 20.28 -9.81
N GLU A 23 -0.65 19.97 -9.46
CA GLU A 23 0.56 20.78 -9.69
C GLU A 23 1.48 20.03 -10.66
N PRO A 24 1.28 20.13 -12.00
CA PRO A 24 2.03 19.35 -12.99
C PRO A 24 3.55 19.50 -12.90
N GLU A 25 4.02 20.68 -12.49
CA GLU A 25 5.42 21.00 -12.25
C GLU A 25 6.05 20.20 -11.09
N ARG A 26 5.23 19.57 -10.24
CA ARG A 26 5.64 18.72 -9.13
C ARG A 26 5.28 17.25 -9.33
N ALA A 27 5.08 16.83 -10.58
CA ALA A 27 4.81 15.44 -10.91
C ALA A 27 5.86 14.46 -10.36
N ALA A 28 7.13 14.88 -10.28
CA ALA A 28 8.20 14.08 -9.70
C ALA A 28 8.03 13.86 -8.19
N ASP A 29 7.60 14.89 -7.45
CA ASP A 29 7.31 14.79 -6.01
C ASP A 29 6.13 13.83 -5.76
N LEU A 30 5.10 13.91 -6.61
CA LEU A 30 3.95 13.00 -6.55
C LEU A 30 4.38 11.56 -6.79
N ASP A 31 5.17 11.30 -7.83
CA ASP A 31 5.66 9.95 -8.14
C ASP A 31 6.49 9.40 -6.97
N ALA A 32 7.40 10.19 -6.41
CA ALA A 32 8.19 9.79 -5.25
C ALA A 32 7.32 9.47 -4.02
N ALA A 33 6.28 10.27 -3.75
CA ALA A 33 5.35 10.03 -2.66
C ALA A 33 4.55 8.73 -2.87
N LEU A 34 3.99 8.52 -4.06
CA LEU A 34 3.21 7.32 -4.38
C LEU A 34 4.07 6.05 -4.34
N ARG A 35 5.31 6.10 -4.84
CA ARG A 35 6.26 4.98 -4.75
C ARG A 35 6.59 4.63 -3.31
N SER A 36 6.82 5.64 -2.47
CA SER A 36 7.09 5.44 -1.04
C SER A 36 5.91 4.76 -0.34
N LEU A 37 4.68 5.16 -0.67
CA LEU A 37 3.46 4.55 -0.14
C LEU A 37 3.27 3.11 -0.61
N ILE A 38 3.53 2.81 -1.88
CA ILE A 38 3.49 1.43 -2.40
C ILE A 38 4.49 0.54 -1.65
N ARG A 39 5.71 1.03 -1.44
CA ARG A 39 6.73 0.30 -0.67
C ARG A 39 6.28 0.04 0.77
N ALA A 40 5.71 1.04 1.45
CA ALA A 40 5.19 0.88 2.80
C ALA A 40 4.05 -0.17 2.87
N LEU A 41 3.15 -0.17 1.89
CA LEU A 41 2.08 -1.16 1.77
C LEU A 41 2.63 -2.56 1.51
N ALA A 42 3.60 -2.69 0.61
CA ALA A 42 4.25 -3.96 0.30
C ALA A 42 4.94 -4.55 1.54
N VAL A 43 5.73 -3.75 2.26
CA VAL A 43 6.40 -4.17 3.51
C VAL A 43 5.36 -4.60 4.53
N THR A 44 4.29 -3.83 4.68
CA THR A 44 3.19 -4.17 5.58
C THR A 44 2.52 -5.50 5.20
N ALA A 45 2.30 -5.74 3.90
CA ALA A 45 1.71 -6.98 3.39
C ALA A 45 2.58 -8.19 3.73
N ALA A 46 3.89 -8.12 3.46
CA ALA A 46 4.84 -9.19 3.79
C ALA A 46 4.90 -9.46 5.30
N LEU A 47 4.89 -8.43 6.14
CA LEU A 47 4.94 -8.57 7.60
C LEU A 47 3.65 -9.13 8.21
N LEU A 48 2.49 -8.81 7.63
CA LEU A 48 1.18 -9.30 8.10
C LEU A 48 0.76 -10.61 7.46
N PHE A 49 1.44 -11.07 6.41
CA PHE A 49 1.09 -12.30 5.68
C PHE A 49 0.97 -13.53 6.59
N PRO A 50 1.85 -13.77 7.58
CA PRO A 50 1.70 -14.92 8.49
C PRO A 50 0.43 -14.89 9.36
N PHE A 51 -0.19 -13.71 9.53
CA PHE A 51 -1.36 -13.51 10.38
C PHE A 51 -2.67 -13.40 9.57
N MET A 52 -2.61 -12.82 8.38
CA MET A 52 -3.76 -12.56 7.52
C MET A 52 -3.44 -12.87 6.04
N PRO A 53 -3.14 -14.14 5.70
CA PRO A 53 -2.59 -14.49 4.39
C PRO A 53 -3.52 -14.13 3.23
N GLU A 54 -4.82 -14.39 3.36
CA GLU A 54 -5.80 -14.07 2.31
C GLU A 54 -5.86 -12.57 2.01
N LYS A 55 -5.93 -11.74 3.06
CA LYS A 55 -6.01 -10.28 2.92
C LYS A 55 -4.71 -9.66 2.44
N MET A 56 -3.57 -10.21 2.85
CA MET A 56 -2.28 -9.72 2.38
C MET A 56 -2.02 -10.12 0.92
N SER A 57 -2.43 -11.32 0.50
CA SER A 57 -2.39 -11.72 -0.92
C SER A 57 -3.31 -10.84 -1.79
N GLU A 58 -4.51 -10.52 -1.29
CA GLU A 58 -5.43 -9.60 -1.96
C GLU A 58 -4.80 -8.19 -2.12
N LEU A 59 -4.18 -7.67 -1.06
CA LEU A 59 -3.44 -6.39 -1.12
C LEU A 59 -2.27 -6.46 -2.11
N TRP A 60 -1.47 -7.53 -2.06
CA TRP A 60 -0.30 -7.72 -2.91
C TRP A 60 -0.67 -7.76 -4.40
N SER A 61 -1.72 -8.50 -4.74
CA SER A 61 -2.25 -8.57 -6.11
C SER A 61 -2.66 -7.19 -6.63
N ARG A 62 -3.35 -6.39 -5.79
CA ARG A 62 -3.79 -5.02 -6.14
C ARG A 62 -2.64 -4.03 -6.34
N LEU A 63 -1.46 -4.28 -5.77
CA LEU A 63 -0.26 -3.48 -6.01
C LEU A 63 0.40 -3.78 -7.36
N GLY A 64 -0.19 -4.66 -8.18
CA GLY A 64 0.30 -4.98 -9.52
C GLY A 64 1.11 -6.28 -9.59
N ALA A 65 1.15 -7.07 -8.51
CA ALA A 65 1.86 -8.34 -8.47
C ALA A 65 1.08 -9.52 -9.11
N GLY A 66 -0.20 -9.32 -9.45
CA GLY A 66 -1.02 -10.36 -10.08
C GLY A 66 -1.17 -11.60 -9.18
N GLU A 67 -0.80 -12.78 -9.69
CA GLU A 67 -0.84 -14.06 -8.99
C GLU A 67 0.51 -14.45 -8.36
N ALA A 68 1.48 -13.51 -8.32
CA ALA A 68 2.78 -13.78 -7.73
C ALA A 68 2.66 -14.10 -6.23
N ALA A 69 3.46 -15.07 -5.78
CA ALA A 69 3.58 -15.37 -4.36
C ALA A 69 4.06 -14.14 -3.57
N MET A 70 3.73 -14.10 -2.28
CA MET A 70 4.23 -13.06 -1.39
C MET A 70 5.77 -13.13 -1.36
N PRO A 71 6.49 -12.06 -1.73
CA PRO A 71 7.94 -12.01 -1.67
C PRO A 71 8.47 -12.05 -0.23
N LEU A 72 9.77 -12.33 -0.09
CA LEU A 72 10.45 -12.22 1.20
C LEU A 72 10.60 -10.75 1.60
N LEU A 73 10.72 -10.49 2.90
CA LEU A 73 10.83 -9.13 3.42
C LEU A 73 11.99 -8.35 2.81
N ASP A 74 13.14 -8.99 2.61
CA ASP A 74 14.33 -8.35 2.05
C ASP A 74 14.11 -7.89 0.59
N ASP A 75 13.38 -8.70 -0.20
CA ASP A 75 13.04 -8.36 -1.59
C ASP A 75 12.08 -7.17 -1.64
N VAL A 76 11.17 -7.08 -0.67
CA VAL A 76 10.17 -6.00 -0.61
C VAL A 76 10.78 -4.67 -0.18
N VAL A 77 11.76 -4.70 0.73
CA VAL A 77 12.48 -3.49 1.15
C VAL A 77 13.27 -2.89 -0.02
N ALA A 78 13.79 -3.73 -0.91
CA ALA A 78 14.49 -3.33 -2.13
C ALA A 78 13.56 -3.00 -3.31
N LEU A 79 12.23 -3.09 -3.14
CA LEU A 79 11.27 -2.84 -4.21
C LEU A 79 11.36 -1.39 -4.69
N GLU A 80 11.54 -1.21 -6.00
CA GLU A 80 11.42 0.05 -6.71
C GLU A 80 10.14 0.02 -7.56
N PRO A 81 9.00 0.52 -7.05
CA PRO A 81 7.75 0.51 -7.79
C PRO A 81 7.87 1.44 -9.00
N ALA A 82 7.81 0.87 -10.20
CA ALA A 82 7.82 1.64 -11.44
C ALA A 82 7.01 0.90 -12.51
N GLY A 83 6.09 1.61 -13.16
CA GLY A 83 5.32 1.09 -14.30
C GLY A 83 4.28 0.02 -13.99
N GLN A 84 4.12 -0.39 -12.71
CA GLN A 84 3.10 -1.34 -12.29
C GLN A 84 1.72 -0.69 -12.30
N GLN A 85 0.73 -1.39 -12.85
CA GLN A 85 -0.66 -0.95 -12.78
C GLN A 85 -1.29 -1.45 -11.47
N VAL A 86 -1.68 -0.50 -10.62
CA VAL A 86 -2.45 -0.80 -9.42
C VAL A 86 -3.92 -1.00 -9.75
N GLN A 87 -4.57 -1.92 -9.03
CA GLN A 87 -6.00 -2.19 -9.19
C GLN A 87 -6.76 -1.67 -7.98
N ALA A 88 -7.73 -0.79 -8.23
CA ALA A 88 -8.73 -0.45 -7.22
C ALA A 88 -9.63 -1.67 -7.00
N GLY A 89 -9.76 -2.13 -5.75
CA GLY A 89 -10.68 -3.20 -5.38
C GLY A 89 -11.65 -2.74 -4.29
N GLY A 90 -12.52 -3.64 -3.85
CA GLY A 90 -13.44 -3.39 -2.72
C GLY A 90 -12.72 -3.07 -1.41
N VAL A 91 -13.45 -2.68 -0.38
CA VAL A 91 -12.89 -2.39 0.95
C VAL A 91 -12.15 -3.63 1.47
N LEU A 92 -10.84 -3.50 1.74
CA LEU A 92 -9.99 -4.64 2.13
C LEU A 92 -10.40 -5.20 3.51
N PHE A 93 -10.66 -4.28 4.45
CA PHE A 93 -11.12 -4.57 5.80
C PHE A 93 -12.49 -3.92 6.03
N PRO A 94 -13.60 -4.61 5.71
CA PRO A 94 -14.93 -4.08 5.94
C PRO A 94 -15.18 -3.86 7.43
N ARG A 95 -15.90 -2.80 7.78
CA ARG A 95 -16.33 -2.58 9.16
C ARG A 95 -17.28 -3.74 9.54
N PRO A 96 -17.03 -4.45 10.65
CA PRO A 96 -18.00 -5.42 11.12
C PRO A 96 -19.31 -4.67 11.41
N GLU A 97 -20.41 -5.17 10.86
CA GLU A 97 -21.74 -4.76 11.27
C GLU A 97 -21.86 -5.10 12.77
N LEU A 98 -22.04 -4.07 13.60
CA LEU A 98 -22.45 -4.28 14.98
C LEU A 98 -23.90 -4.73 14.93
N SER A 99 -24.14 -6.02 14.73
CA SER A 99 -25.44 -6.62 15.01
C SER A 99 -25.76 -6.31 16.46
N GLY A 100 -26.66 -5.35 16.66
CA GLY A 100 -27.11 -4.95 17.98
C GLY A 100 -27.77 -6.13 18.70
N VAL A 101 -27.45 -6.23 19.99
CA VAL A 101 -28.21 -6.86 21.10
C VAL A 101 -28.94 -8.16 20.77
#